data_AF-A0A396IRV3-F1
#
_entry.id   AF-A0A396IRV3-F1
#
_cell.length_a   1.000
_cell.length_b   1.000
_cell.length_c   1.000
_cell.angle_alpha   90.00
_cell.angle_beta   90.00
_cell.angle_gamma   90.00
#
_symmetry.space_group_name_H-M   'P 1'
#
loop_
_entity.id
_entity.type
_entity.pdbx_description
1 polymer ?
#
loop_
_entity_poly.entity_id
_entity_poly.type
_entity_poly.pdbx_seq_one_letter_code
_entity_poly.pdbx_strand_id
1 'polypeptide(L)'
;MPETLYLCVNILDRVLSKINFEVKTMEKLKLIGLSSLLLASKYEQRRAVGVYDVEYLADYIYMPEEICQMEKLILQELGWILTVPTPYVFLVRNIRACNLSDEDKIMEHMVFFFSELSLTNHSIVCDYKPSMIAACAVYLARFIVGRYPFWSNDLKMCTGYSEDKLLSCAHVMMESCIQICGEGIMEVFMKFSSLYQCRVSCIAQEFLEV
;
A
#
# COMPACT_ATOMS: atom_id res chain seq x y z
N MET A 1 1.55 -11.60 2.20
CA MET A 1 2.12 -10.79 3.31
C MET A 1 2.13 -9.35 2.84
N PRO A 2 1.32 -8.48 3.44
CA PRO A 2 1.13 -7.09 2.99
C PRO A 2 2.44 -6.27 3.00
N GLU A 3 3.36 -6.53 3.92
CA GLU A 3 4.61 -5.78 4.14
C GLU A 3 5.46 -5.63 2.87
N THR A 4 5.60 -6.73 2.14
CA THR A 4 6.35 -6.80 0.90
C THR A 4 5.81 -5.83 -0.15
N LEU A 5 4.49 -5.66 -0.25
CA LEU A 5 3.87 -4.74 -1.20
C LEU A 5 4.25 -3.29 -0.89
N TYR A 6 4.13 -2.87 0.38
CA TYR A 6 4.46 -1.50 0.79
C TYR A 6 5.93 -1.17 0.57
N LEU A 7 6.83 -2.13 0.86
CA LEU A 7 8.26 -1.94 0.59
C LEU A 7 8.55 -1.93 -0.92
N CYS A 8 7.90 -2.80 -1.70
CA CYS A 8 8.04 -2.83 -3.16
C CYS A 8 7.69 -1.48 -3.79
N VAL A 9 6.54 -0.91 -3.44
CA VAL A 9 6.11 0.42 -3.94
C VAL A 9 7.12 1.48 -3.53
N ASN A 10 7.60 1.46 -2.28
CA ASN A 10 8.61 2.42 -1.83
C ASN A 10 9.93 2.32 -2.61
N ILE A 11 10.42 1.10 -2.88
CA ILE A 11 11.63 0.86 -3.67
C ILE A 11 11.42 1.39 -5.09
N LEU A 12 10.27 1.07 -5.70
CA LEU A 12 9.92 1.49 -7.05
C LEU A 12 9.89 3.03 -7.17
N ASP A 13 9.16 3.72 -6.30
CA ASP A 13 9.04 5.18 -6.36
C ASP A 13 10.40 5.87 -6.17
N ARG A 14 11.21 5.39 -5.20
CA ARG A 14 12.53 5.96 -4.93
C ARG A 14 13.50 5.73 -6.07
N VAL A 15 13.45 4.57 -6.72
CA VAL A 15 14.36 4.30 -7.84
C VAL A 15 13.93 5.07 -9.08
N LEU A 16 12.62 5.18 -9.36
CA LEU A 16 12.09 5.99 -10.46
C LEU A 16 12.40 7.47 -10.26
N SER A 17 12.39 7.97 -9.02
CA SER A 17 12.77 9.35 -8.69
C SER A 17 14.25 9.67 -8.95
N LYS A 18 15.12 8.65 -9.06
CA LYS A 18 16.56 8.80 -9.33
C LYS A 18 16.91 8.52 -10.78
N ILE A 19 16.24 7.55 -11.39
CA ILE A 19 16.44 7.14 -12.78
C ILE A 19 15.67 8.11 -13.70
N ASN A 20 16.14 9.35 -13.78
CA ASN A 20 15.46 10.45 -14.48
C ASN A 20 15.35 10.29 -16.02
N PHE A 21 16.12 9.40 -16.66
CA PHE A 21 16.24 9.40 -18.14
C PHE A 21 16.20 8.03 -18.82
N GLU A 22 16.06 6.95 -18.06
CA GLU A 22 16.34 5.60 -18.54
C GLU A 22 15.11 4.69 -18.67
N VAL A 23 13.95 5.10 -18.17
CA VAL A 23 12.68 4.36 -18.31
C VAL A 23 11.90 4.92 -19.49
N LYS A 24 12.36 4.62 -20.71
CA LYS A 24 11.69 5.08 -21.95
C LYS A 24 10.65 4.08 -22.49
N THR A 25 10.60 2.87 -21.93
CA THR A 25 9.74 1.79 -22.40
C THR A 25 8.99 1.14 -21.25
N MET A 26 7.76 0.71 -21.53
CA MET A 26 6.94 -0.07 -20.58
C MET A 26 7.63 -1.36 -20.15
N GLU A 27 8.42 -1.98 -21.03
CA GLU A 27 9.20 -3.17 -20.73
C GLU A 27 10.23 -2.91 -19.64
N LYS A 28 10.96 -1.79 -19.69
CA LYS A 28 11.93 -1.47 -18.64
C LYS A 28 11.25 -1.12 -17.32
N LEU A 29 10.10 -0.44 -17.37
CA LEU A 29 9.30 -0.17 -16.16
C LEU A 29 8.83 -1.47 -15.48
N LYS A 30 8.33 -2.43 -16.25
CA LYS A 30 7.94 -3.76 -15.75
C LYS A 30 9.12 -4.51 -15.14
N LEU A 31 10.30 -4.48 -15.78
CA LEU A 31 11.51 -5.10 -15.23
C LEU A 31 11.93 -4.47 -13.89
N ILE A 32 11.88 -3.14 -13.78
CA ILE A 32 12.15 -2.43 -12.52
C ILE A 32 11.12 -2.83 -11.45
N GLY A 33 9.84 -2.88 -11.80
CA GLY A 33 8.76 -3.30 -10.90
C GLY A 33 8.96 -4.72 -10.36
N LEU A 34 9.23 -5.68 -11.25
CA LEU A 34 9.51 -7.07 -10.89
C LEU A 34 10.76 -7.22 -10.02
N SER A 35 11.82 -6.47 -10.34
CA SER A 35 13.07 -6.49 -9.56
C SER A 35 12.89 -5.82 -8.19
N SER A 36 12.03 -4.79 -8.10
CA SER A 36 11.65 -4.16 -6.83
C SER A 36 10.86 -5.12 -5.94
N LEU A 37 9.95 -5.91 -6.55
CA LEU A 37 9.20 -6.96 -5.85
C LEU A 37 10.11 -8.07 -5.33
N LEU A 38 11.08 -8.51 -6.16
CA LEU A 38 12.10 -9.48 -5.76
C LEU A 38 12.88 -9.00 -4.54
N LEU A 39 13.37 -7.75 -4.58
CA LEU A 39 14.11 -7.14 -3.47
C LEU A 39 13.27 -7.05 -2.20
N ALA A 40 12.04 -6.54 -2.31
CA ALA A 40 11.14 -6.42 -1.17
C ALA A 40 10.81 -7.80 -0.57
N SER A 41 10.63 -8.83 -1.40
CA SER A 41 10.37 -10.19 -0.95
C SER A 41 11.58 -10.77 -0.21
N LYS A 42 12.80 -10.62 -0.76
CA LYS A 42 14.07 -11.01 -0.09
C LYS A 42 14.25 -10.33 1.26
N TYR A 43 13.78 -9.08 1.39
CA TYR A 43 13.93 -8.30 2.61
C TYR A 43 12.90 -8.67 3.69
N GLU A 44 11.62 -8.79 3.34
CA GLU A 44 10.52 -8.95 4.30
C GLU A 44 10.12 -10.41 4.58
N GLN A 45 10.35 -11.33 3.62
CA GLN A 45 9.80 -12.69 3.70
C GLN A 45 10.83 -13.70 4.19
N ARG A 46 10.40 -14.61 5.08
CA ARG A 46 11.22 -15.77 5.49
C ARG A 46 11.54 -16.71 4.33
N ARG A 47 10.61 -16.83 3.39
CA ARG A 47 10.74 -17.58 2.14
C ARG A 47 10.48 -16.61 1.01
N ALA A 48 11.54 -16.01 0.52
CA ALA A 48 11.48 -15.04 -0.55
C ALA A 48 11.20 -15.72 -1.90
N VAL A 49 10.60 -14.95 -2.80
CA VAL A 49 10.47 -15.27 -4.21
C VAL A 49 11.88 -15.34 -4.82
N GLY A 50 12.18 -16.41 -5.55
CA GLY A 50 13.44 -16.59 -6.26
C GLY A 50 13.44 -15.85 -7.61
N VAL A 51 14.62 -15.71 -8.22
CA VAL A 51 14.75 -15.07 -9.54
C VAL A 51 13.95 -15.83 -10.61
N TYR A 52 13.98 -17.16 -10.57
CA TYR A 52 13.22 -18.02 -11.49
C TYR A 52 11.71 -17.93 -11.27
N ASP A 53 11.26 -17.67 -10.04
CA ASP A 53 9.84 -17.43 -9.78
C ASP A 53 9.40 -16.09 -10.41
N VAL A 54 10.26 -15.07 -10.38
CA VAL A 54 9.99 -13.77 -11.02
C VAL A 54 10.02 -13.89 -12.55
N GLU A 55 10.96 -14.65 -13.11
CA GLU A 55 10.98 -14.97 -14.54
C GLU A 55 9.67 -15.65 -14.97
N TYR A 56 9.21 -16.64 -14.19
CA TYR A 56 7.94 -17.31 -14.42
C TYR A 56 6.75 -16.35 -14.33
N LEU A 57 6.70 -15.48 -13.32
CA LEU A 57 5.67 -14.45 -13.16
C LEU A 57 5.66 -13.43 -14.31
N ALA A 58 6.79 -13.26 -14.99
CA ALA A 58 6.94 -12.38 -16.13
C ALA A 58 6.73 -13.09 -17.48
N ASP A 59 6.16 -14.29 -17.50
CA ASP A 59 5.97 -15.11 -18.70
C ASP A 59 7.25 -15.31 -19.52
N TYR A 60 8.40 -15.44 -18.84
CA TYR A 60 9.74 -15.63 -19.46
C TYR A 60 10.16 -14.49 -20.40
N ILE A 61 9.57 -13.30 -20.25
CA ILE A 61 9.93 -12.12 -21.06
C ILE A 61 11.35 -11.63 -20.71
N TYR A 62 11.79 -11.81 -19.46
CA TYR A 62 13.10 -11.39 -18.97
C TYR A 62 13.93 -12.58 -18.50
N MET A 63 15.20 -12.61 -18.88
CA MET A 63 16.12 -13.65 -18.42
C MET A 63 16.54 -13.40 -16.96
N PRO A 64 16.86 -14.45 -16.18
CA PRO A 64 17.31 -14.34 -14.80
C PRO A 64 18.50 -13.38 -14.61
N GLU A 65 19.42 -13.35 -15.58
CA GLU A 65 20.57 -12.45 -15.58
C GLU A 65 20.15 -10.98 -15.67
N GLU A 66 19.13 -10.66 -16.47
CA GLU A 66 18.61 -9.30 -16.62
C GLU A 66 17.93 -8.83 -15.34
N ILE A 67 17.15 -9.71 -14.70
CA ILE A 67 16.52 -9.45 -13.40
C ILE A 67 17.59 -9.19 -12.33
N CYS A 68 18.65 -10.00 -12.29
CA CYS A 68 19.75 -9.82 -11.33
C CYS A 68 20.55 -8.54 -11.59
N GLN A 69 20.77 -8.18 -12.85
CA GLN A 69 21.42 -6.91 -13.22
C GLN A 69 20.58 -5.71 -12.77
N MET A 70 19.27 -5.76 -12.99
CA MET A 70 18.36 -4.72 -12.54
C MET A 70 18.29 -4.62 -11.01
N GLU A 71 18.22 -5.75 -10.31
CA GLU A 71 18.28 -5.80 -8.84
C GLU A 71 19.54 -5.08 -8.32
N LYS A 72 20.71 -5.38 -8.90
CA LYS A 72 21.97 -4.74 -8.51
C LYS A 72 21.94 -3.24 -8.77
N LEU A 73 21.40 -2.80 -9.91
CA LEU A 73 21.26 -1.39 -10.24
C LEU A 73 20.37 -0.67 -9.22
N ILE A 74 19.20 -1.23 -8.88
CA ILE A 74 18.29 -0.65 -7.88
C ILE A 74 19.01 -0.49 -6.53
N LEU A 75 19.74 -1.52 -6.07
CA LEU A 75 20.50 -1.46 -4.82
C LEU A 75 21.57 -0.36 -4.83
N GLN A 76 22.28 -0.22 -5.95
CA GLN A 76 23.30 0.82 -6.12
C GLN A 76 22.68 2.22 -6.08
N GLU A 77 21.59 2.44 -6.83
CA GLU A 77 20.88 3.72 -6.85
C GLU A 77 20.29 4.09 -5.48
N LEU A 78 19.80 3.10 -4.73
CA LEU A 78 19.26 3.33 -3.38
C LEU A 78 20.33 3.39 -2.29
N GLY A 79 21.61 3.18 -2.63
CA GLY A 79 22.71 3.14 -1.67
C GLY A 79 22.53 2.04 -0.62
N TRP A 80 21.89 0.93 -1.00
CA TRP A 80 21.55 -0.21 -0.12
C TRP A 80 20.62 0.14 1.06
N ILE A 81 19.98 1.32 1.06
CA ILE A 81 19.04 1.73 2.09
C ILE A 81 17.66 1.18 1.76
N LEU A 82 17.37 -0.04 2.20
CA LEU A 82 16.05 -0.67 2.08
C LEU A 82 15.20 -0.55 3.36
N THR A 83 15.84 -0.36 4.52
CA THR A 83 15.14 -0.21 5.80
C THR A 83 14.50 1.18 5.90
N VAL A 84 13.21 1.24 5.58
CA VAL A 84 12.44 2.49 5.53
C VAL A 84 11.09 2.30 6.22
N PRO A 85 10.55 3.37 6.85
CA PRO A 85 9.22 3.29 7.45
C PRO A 85 8.16 3.24 6.34
N THR A 86 7.41 2.15 6.28
CA THR A 86 6.26 1.99 5.38
C THR A 86 4.94 2.32 6.09
N PRO A 87 3.84 2.60 5.37
CA PRO A 87 2.54 2.79 6.02
C PRO A 87 2.16 1.59 6.89
N TYR A 88 2.50 0.38 6.44
CA TYR A 88 2.22 -0.87 7.14
C TYR A 88 2.61 -0.87 8.63
N VAL A 89 3.83 -0.45 8.97
CA VAL A 89 4.30 -0.50 10.36
C VAL A 89 3.48 0.42 11.27
N PHE A 90 2.96 1.53 10.74
CA PHE A 90 2.07 2.42 11.47
C PHE A 90 0.65 1.88 11.53
N LEU A 91 0.14 1.24 10.47
CA LEU A 91 -1.18 0.61 10.45
C LEU A 91 -1.30 -0.44 11.55
N VAL A 92 -0.35 -1.37 11.64
CA VAL A 92 -0.38 -2.45 12.66
C VAL A 92 -0.44 -1.85 14.07
N ARG A 93 0.30 -0.77 14.32
CA ARG A 93 0.25 -0.06 15.60
C ARG A 93 -1.10 0.63 15.83
N ASN A 94 -1.63 1.33 14.84
CA ASN A 94 -2.87 2.09 14.96
C ASN A 94 -4.09 1.18 15.10
N ILE A 95 -4.12 0.04 14.40
CA ILE A 95 -5.16 -1.00 14.51
C ILE A 95 -5.18 -1.55 15.93
N ARG A 96 -4.01 -1.85 16.51
CA ARG A 96 -3.91 -2.30 17.92
C ARG A 96 -4.39 -1.22 18.90
N ALA A 97 -4.08 0.05 18.65
CA ALA A 97 -4.55 1.16 19.46
C ALA A 97 -6.08 1.38 19.38
N CYS A 98 -6.77 0.77 18.41
CA CYS A 98 -8.23 0.84 18.30
C CYS A 98 -8.97 -0.10 19.28
N ASN A 99 -8.26 -0.93 20.07
CA ASN A 99 -8.84 -1.92 21.00
C ASN A 99 -9.96 -2.77 20.36
N LEU A 100 -9.69 -3.26 19.16
CA LEU A 100 -10.64 -4.08 18.41
C LEU A 100 -10.87 -5.41 19.13
N SER A 101 -12.12 -5.87 19.14
CA SER A 101 -12.42 -7.25 19.50
C SER A 101 -11.97 -8.18 18.37
N ASP A 102 -11.74 -9.47 18.67
CA ASP A 102 -11.38 -10.48 17.66
C ASP A 102 -12.46 -10.66 16.56
N GLU A 103 -13.66 -10.12 16.79
CA GLU A 103 -14.80 -10.13 15.87
C GLU A 103 -14.76 -8.96 14.85
N ASP A 104 -13.90 -7.96 15.06
CA ASP A 104 -13.86 -6.72 14.28
C ASP A 104 -13.01 -6.81 12.99
N LYS A 105 -13.01 -7.98 12.34
CA LYS A 105 -12.24 -8.23 11.11
C LYS A 105 -12.60 -7.27 9.97
N ILE A 106 -13.85 -6.82 9.93
CA ILE A 106 -14.33 -5.81 8.97
C ILE A 106 -13.52 -4.52 9.10
N MET A 107 -13.26 -4.06 10.33
CA MET A 107 -12.50 -2.82 10.56
C MET A 107 -11.06 -3.00 10.10
N GLU A 108 -10.41 -4.09 10.50
CA GLU A 108 -9.03 -4.39 10.11
C GLU A 108 -8.88 -4.46 8.57
N HIS A 109 -9.75 -5.21 7.89
CA HIS A 109 -9.73 -5.31 6.43
C HIS A 109 -10.03 -3.98 5.74
N MET A 110 -10.95 -3.17 6.28
CA MET A 110 -11.26 -1.84 5.75
C MET A 110 -10.05 -0.90 5.84
N VAL A 111 -9.30 -0.96 6.94
CA VAL A 111 -8.05 -0.20 7.10
C VAL A 111 -7.02 -0.61 6.05
N PHE A 112 -6.84 -1.91 5.84
CA PHE A 112 -5.92 -2.40 4.80
C PHE A 112 -6.40 -2.05 3.38
N PHE A 113 -7.72 -2.05 3.14
CA PHE A 113 -8.28 -1.61 1.87
C PHE A 113 -7.91 -0.16 1.56
N PHE A 114 -8.19 0.78 2.47
CA PHE A 114 -7.83 2.19 2.28
C PHE A 114 -6.32 2.41 2.17
N SER A 115 -5.53 1.67 2.94
CA SER A 115 -4.08 1.81 2.86
C SER A 115 -3.52 1.26 1.56
N GLU A 116 -4.03 0.16 1.01
CA GLU A 116 -3.59 -0.34 -0.30
C GLU A 116 -4.09 0.53 -1.44
N LEU A 117 -5.31 1.07 -1.31
CA LEU A 117 -5.85 2.08 -2.22
C LEU A 117 -4.95 3.31 -2.28
N SER A 118 -4.39 3.74 -1.15
CA SER A 118 -3.48 4.89 -1.13
C SER A 118 -2.20 4.67 -1.95
N LEU A 119 -1.77 3.42 -2.14
CA LEU A 119 -0.57 3.09 -2.93
C LEU A 119 -0.80 3.22 -4.44
N THR A 120 -2.05 3.18 -4.91
CA THR A 120 -2.35 3.34 -6.34
C THR A 120 -2.36 4.81 -6.77
N ASN A 121 -2.47 5.74 -5.81
CA ASN A 121 -2.45 7.17 -6.08
C ASN A 121 -1.09 7.78 -5.72
N HIS A 122 -0.31 8.09 -6.76
CA HIS A 122 1.01 8.69 -6.64
C HIS A 122 1.02 10.00 -5.82
N SER A 123 0.01 10.85 -5.97
CA SER A 123 -0.07 12.11 -5.22
C SER A 123 -0.15 11.85 -3.71
N ILE A 124 -0.91 10.84 -3.29
CA ILE A 124 -1.02 10.50 -1.86
C ILE A 124 0.32 10.04 -1.31
N VAL A 125 1.01 9.15 -2.03
CA VAL A 125 2.29 8.57 -1.60
C VAL A 125 3.40 9.63 -1.54
N CYS A 126 3.41 10.60 -2.47
CA CYS A 126 4.42 11.64 -2.52
C CYS A 126 4.15 12.80 -1.54
N ASP A 127 2.90 13.21 -1.39
CA ASP A 127 2.56 14.42 -0.62
C ASP A 127 2.45 14.15 0.88
N TYR A 128 2.16 12.90 1.28
CA TYR A 128 1.91 12.55 2.68
C TYR A 128 2.92 11.54 3.24
N LYS A 129 3.22 11.69 4.53
CA LYS A 129 4.11 10.77 5.24
C LYS A 129 3.42 9.41 5.44
N PRO A 130 4.17 8.29 5.45
CA PRO A 130 3.62 6.95 5.72
C PRO A 130 2.76 6.86 6.99
N SER A 131 3.16 7.56 8.07
CA SER A 131 2.39 7.63 9.31
C SER A 131 1.03 8.32 9.18
N MET A 132 0.94 9.31 8.29
CA MET A 132 -0.28 10.10 8.06
C MET A 132 -1.24 9.31 7.19
N ILE A 133 -0.73 8.66 6.13
CA ILE A 133 -1.49 7.72 5.29
C ILE A 133 -2.13 6.64 6.17
N ALA A 134 -1.35 6.04 7.08
CA ALA A 134 -1.85 5.02 7.98
C ALA A 134 -2.91 5.53 8.98
N ALA A 135 -2.75 6.77 9.49
CA ALA A 135 -3.74 7.39 10.36
C ALA A 135 -5.05 7.70 9.62
N CYS A 136 -4.95 8.22 8.39
CA CYS A 136 -6.10 8.52 7.53
C CYS A 136 -6.86 7.26 7.13
N ALA A 137 -6.17 6.16 6.81
CA ALA A 137 -6.81 4.88 6.52
C ALA A 137 -7.65 4.38 7.71
N VAL A 138 -7.15 4.52 8.94
CA VAL A 138 -7.89 4.19 10.17
C VAL A 138 -9.08 5.12 10.38
N TYR A 139 -8.90 6.41 10.18
CA TYR A 139 -9.98 7.39 10.28
C TYR A 139 -11.12 7.08 9.29
N LEU A 140 -10.82 6.87 8.01
CA LEU A 140 -11.81 6.54 6.98
C LEU A 140 -12.49 5.19 7.22
N ALA A 141 -11.73 4.17 7.65
CA ALA A 141 -12.33 2.88 8.00
C ALA A 141 -13.35 3.02 9.14
N ARG A 142 -13.02 3.79 10.19
CA ARG A 142 -13.94 4.05 11.30
C ARG A 142 -15.16 4.86 10.86
N PHE A 143 -14.97 5.80 9.92
CA PHE A 143 -16.05 6.59 9.34
C PHE A 143 -17.06 5.71 8.59
N ILE A 144 -16.60 4.85 7.66
CA ILE A 144 -17.49 3.96 6.89
C ILE A 144 -18.18 2.92 7.77
N VAL A 145 -17.47 2.35 8.75
CA VAL A 145 -18.06 1.37 9.68
C VAL A 145 -18.98 2.05 10.70
N GLY A 146 -19.02 3.39 10.78
CA GLY A 146 -19.89 4.13 11.70
C GLY A 146 -19.44 4.09 13.16
N ARG A 147 -18.13 4.00 13.43
CA ARG A 147 -17.57 3.96 14.79
C ARG A 147 -17.30 5.35 15.35
N TYR A 148 -18.13 5.78 16.29
CA TYR A 148 -17.98 7.06 16.98
C TYR A 148 -17.19 6.92 18.30
N PRO A 149 -16.35 7.90 18.66
CA PRO A 149 -15.87 9.00 17.81
C PRO A 149 -14.98 8.48 16.65
N PHE A 150 -15.04 9.13 15.47
CA PHE A 150 -14.25 8.70 14.31
C PHE A 150 -12.75 8.75 14.59
N TRP A 151 -12.29 9.78 15.31
CA TRP A 151 -10.94 9.88 15.83
C TRP A 151 -10.95 9.86 17.37
N SER A 152 -10.51 8.76 17.97
CA SER A 152 -10.50 8.61 19.43
C SER A 152 -9.32 9.35 20.08
N ASN A 153 -9.47 9.69 21.36
CA ASN A 153 -8.37 10.28 22.15
C ASN A 153 -7.16 9.35 22.21
N ASP A 154 -7.36 8.03 22.27
CA ASP A 154 -6.28 7.05 22.26
C ASP A 154 -5.48 7.09 20.96
N LEU A 155 -6.17 7.20 19.81
CA LEU A 155 -5.55 7.35 18.50
C LEU A 155 -4.78 8.67 18.38
N LYS A 156 -5.35 9.76 18.89
CA LYS A 156 -4.68 11.07 18.96
C LYS A 156 -3.41 11.00 19.81
N MET A 157 -3.46 10.34 20.97
CA MET A 157 -2.30 10.16 21.85
C MET A 157 -1.23 9.25 21.24
N CYS A 158 -1.64 8.19 20.54
CA CYS A 158 -0.73 7.21 19.95
C CYS A 158 -0.03 7.71 18.69
N THR A 159 -0.71 8.52 17.88
CA THR A 159 -0.22 9.01 16.58
C THR A 159 0.32 10.44 16.64
N GLY A 160 -0.16 11.26 17.58
CA GLY A 160 0.13 12.69 17.67
C GLY A 160 -0.63 13.57 16.65
N TYR A 161 -1.52 13.00 15.84
CA TYR A 161 -2.31 13.75 14.85
C TYR A 161 -3.67 14.16 15.41
N SER A 162 -4.05 15.42 15.15
CA SER A 162 -5.43 15.89 15.34
C SER A 162 -6.27 15.56 14.11
N GLU A 163 -7.58 15.45 14.30
CA GLU A 163 -8.55 15.18 13.23
C GLU A 163 -8.43 16.19 12.09
N ASP A 164 -8.32 17.49 12.40
CA ASP A 164 -8.19 18.56 11.40
C ASP A 164 -7.02 18.35 10.43
N LYS A 165 -5.91 17.77 10.92
CA LYS A 165 -4.74 17.50 10.08
C LYS A 165 -4.96 16.31 9.15
N LEU A 166 -5.82 15.36 9.53
CA LEU A 166 -6.11 14.16 8.74
C LEU A 166 -7.09 14.45 7.61
N LEU A 167 -7.95 15.46 7.75
CA LEU A 167 -9.02 15.76 6.79
C LEU A 167 -8.52 15.98 5.36
N SER A 168 -7.38 16.65 5.18
CA SER A 168 -6.84 16.91 3.84
C SER A 168 -6.43 15.62 3.12
N CYS A 169 -5.74 14.70 3.80
CA CYS A 169 -5.34 13.42 3.24
C CYS A 169 -6.54 12.46 3.14
N ALA A 170 -7.45 12.49 4.11
CA ALA A 170 -8.68 11.71 4.09
C ALA A 170 -9.56 12.08 2.88
N HIS A 171 -9.67 13.36 2.52
CA HIS A 171 -10.42 13.81 1.35
C HIS A 171 -9.86 13.22 0.05
N VAL A 172 -8.54 13.36 -0.19
CA VAL A 172 -7.89 12.84 -1.40
C VAL A 172 -8.00 11.31 -1.49
N MET A 173 -7.87 10.63 -0.35
CA MET A 173 -8.03 9.17 -0.28
C MET A 173 -9.48 8.74 -0.53
N MET A 174 -10.46 9.52 -0.07
CA MET A 174 -11.88 9.28 -0.32
C MET A 174 -12.24 9.50 -1.80
N GLU A 175 -11.75 10.56 -2.43
CA GLU A 175 -11.92 10.82 -3.86
C GLU A 175 -11.35 9.68 -4.71
N SER A 176 -10.15 9.19 -4.34
CA SER A 176 -9.52 8.04 -4.98
C SER A 176 -10.38 6.78 -4.87
N CYS A 177 -11.05 6.60 -3.72
CA CYS A 177 -11.95 5.47 -3.49
C CYS A 177 -13.19 5.56 -4.37
N ILE A 178 -13.80 6.75 -4.48
CA ILE A 178 -14.99 6.98 -5.32
C ILE A 178 -14.68 6.64 -6.77
N GLN A 179 -13.55 7.13 -7.29
CA GLN A 179 -13.14 6.83 -8.67
C GLN A 179 -12.95 5.31 -8.89
N ILE A 180 -12.28 4.65 -7.95
CA ILE A 180 -11.96 3.22 -8.06
C ILE A 180 -13.20 2.33 -7.89
N CYS A 181 -14.11 2.69 -6.97
CA CYS A 181 -15.39 2.00 -6.79
C CYS A 181 -16.30 2.18 -8.02
N GLY A 182 -16.29 3.35 -8.67
CA GLY A 182 -17.07 3.59 -9.90
C GLY A 182 -16.56 2.81 -11.11
N GLU A 183 -15.24 2.61 -11.23
CA GLU A 183 -14.66 1.80 -12.30
C GLU A 183 -14.75 0.29 -12.01
N GLY A 184 -14.69 -0.14 -10.75
CA GLY A 184 -14.89 -1.54 -10.31
C GLY A 184 -13.86 -2.56 -10.80
N ILE A 185 -12.85 -2.14 -11.59
CA ILE A 185 -11.93 -3.02 -12.31
C ILE A 185 -10.54 -3.09 -11.65
N MET A 186 -10.22 -2.19 -10.72
CA MET A 186 -8.90 -2.17 -10.11
C MET A 186 -8.67 -3.40 -9.20
N GLU A 187 -7.48 -4.00 -9.32
CA GLU A 187 -7.11 -5.23 -8.63
C GLU A 187 -7.26 -5.14 -7.10
N VAL A 188 -7.01 -3.95 -6.53
CA VAL A 188 -7.22 -3.69 -5.10
C VAL A 188 -8.70 -3.87 -4.73
N PHE A 189 -9.62 -3.34 -5.52
CA PHE A 189 -11.06 -3.49 -5.27
C PHE A 189 -11.47 -4.97 -5.30
N MET A 190 -10.99 -5.71 -6.32
CA MET A 190 -11.27 -7.13 -6.50
C MET A 190 -10.67 -7.99 -5.39
N LYS A 191 -9.47 -7.67 -4.93
CA LYS A 191 -8.84 -8.34 -3.78
C LYS A 191 -9.70 -8.22 -2.52
N PHE A 192 -10.25 -7.04 -2.25
CA PHE A 192 -11.05 -6.78 -1.05
C PHE A 192 -12.55 -7.07 -1.19
N SER A 193 -13.02 -7.48 -2.37
CA SER A 193 -14.41 -7.94 -2.61
C SER A 193 -14.61 -9.40 -2.23
N SER A 194 -13.52 -10.13 -1.98
CA SER A 194 -13.56 -11.53 -1.58
C SER A 194 -14.15 -11.73 -0.18
N LEU A 195 -14.77 -12.89 0.05
CA LEU A 195 -15.31 -13.27 1.35
C LEU A 195 -14.22 -13.36 2.44
N TYR A 196 -12.97 -13.67 2.06
CA TYR A 196 -11.86 -13.74 3.00
C TYR A 196 -11.53 -12.36 3.59
N GLN A 197 -11.71 -11.29 2.82
CA GLN A 197 -11.55 -9.90 3.27
C GLN A 197 -12.88 -9.27 3.69
N CYS A 198 -13.89 -10.07 4.03
CA CYS A 198 -15.22 -9.60 4.48
C CYS A 198 -15.95 -8.69 3.48
N ARG A 199 -15.60 -8.71 2.18
CA ARG A 199 -16.18 -7.86 1.14
C ARG A 199 -16.16 -6.36 1.46
N VAL A 200 -15.12 -5.89 2.17
CA VAL A 200 -15.04 -4.50 2.63
C VAL A 200 -15.06 -3.48 1.51
N SER A 201 -14.58 -3.83 0.31
CA SER A 201 -14.67 -2.94 -0.84
C SER A 201 -16.12 -2.74 -1.32
N CYS A 202 -16.95 -3.79 -1.25
CA CYS A 202 -18.39 -3.68 -1.53
C CYS A 202 -19.11 -2.83 -0.47
N ILE A 203 -18.76 -2.99 0.81
CA ILE A 203 -19.32 -2.18 1.90
C ILE A 203 -18.98 -0.69 1.69
N ALA A 204 -17.73 -0.40 1.31
CA ALA A 204 -17.31 0.96 1.00
C ALA A 204 -18.07 1.51 -0.21
N GLN A 205 -18.27 0.71 -1.25
CA GLN A 205 -19.05 1.09 -2.42
C GLN A 205 -20.52 1.39 -2.09
N GLU A 206 -21.18 0.49 -1.36
CA GLU A 206 -22.58 0.67 -0.92
C GLU A 206 -22.75 1.93 -0.07
N PHE A 207 -21.81 2.20 0.82
CA PHE A 207 -21.83 3.40 1.67
C PHE A 207 -21.70 4.70 0.85
N LEU A 208 -20.96 4.67 -0.25
CA LEU A 208 -20.72 5.85 -1.09
C LEU A 208 -21.82 6.09 -2.13
N GLU A 209 -22.81 5.20 -2.25
CA GLU A 209 -23.87 5.24 -3.26
C GLU A 209 -23.33 5.28 -4.71
N VAL A 210 -22.16 4.67 -4.96
CA VAL A 210 -21.47 4.63 -6.27
C VAL A 210 -21.61 3.26 -6.93
#